data_AF-A0A7V4PCH2-F1
#
_entry.id   AF-A0A7V4PCH2-F1
#
_cell.length_a   1.000
_cell.length_b   1.000
_cell.length_c   1.000
_cell.angle_alpha   90.00
_cell.angle_beta   90.00
_cell.angle_gamma   90.00
#
_symmetry.space_group_name_H-M   'P 1'
#
loop_
_entity.id
_entity.type
_entity.pdbx_description
1 polymer ?
#
loop_
_entity_poly.entity_id
_entity_poly.type
_entity_poly.pdbx_seq_one_letter_code
_entity_poly.pdbx_strand_id
1 'polypeptide(L)'
;MSGQPPQGGPQDLRGEVQRLVQSLDSPRYDERQRAAARLEQLAAQKGAASLLAAELGRRVRDPGISFELRSQLDRLLARLPPDAAALNSVASQPVTTEELLALVRQLEADSYSAREGAARRLLGLASQPAAACQVMLQLKSRLFDPATSAELRHRLRPLWEKARGTWLLADPALCSVPPIREAEIRQWVDRLALPGVATGVPGLEREAARQNLLDALARDELVATIRQVVLERRAAGGLDPAADARLLELLELAHPAMVAEVWQSRTHYTIQHLLVDVPQFPENSQRASHFDRIDDRTAHVVSGNNLLPIEYPVGVAVAHPKRRGLMYHLVNLPTPRRRMAYDVAVQADPRQRLAAITERTLTRAIEEKRYFSDLETWVLEELDPATVSRLIVPYFIAVQDRASEPCEDSLGAIAASHHGRVCHVLASLGTKEAGPLFVAALTKGQFLPPTQSAPYDWPWIAALSIAARDPWQGADDWLASLVASEGLLRLRNEPPDDNLLELQGLYAPAGKRELAEVAATAAAMLLERHYLAPQAFGIKPVDDPVLRGIGFQGHRFVSPQARDSVQQWWQEQKKSRSVSRGTAHGERVSMRWTFRRCLSA
;
A
#
# COMPACT_ATOMS: atom_id res chain seq x y z
N MET A 1 -1.06 56.15 19.01
CA MET A 1 -0.04 55.07 19.11
C MET A 1 -0.78 53.76 19.22
N SER A 2 -0.98 53.09 18.09
CA SER A 2 -1.79 51.87 17.99
C SER A 2 -0.85 50.72 17.65
N GLY A 3 -0.59 49.84 18.62
CA GLY A 3 0.22 48.64 18.43
C GLY A 3 -0.57 47.59 17.65
N GLN A 4 -0.13 47.30 16.43
CA GLN A 4 -0.51 46.07 15.72
C GLN A 4 0.06 44.85 16.46
N PRO A 5 -0.68 43.73 16.55
CA PRO A 5 -0.09 42.47 17.01
C PRO A 5 0.88 41.96 15.93
N PRO A 6 2.05 41.41 16.31
CA PRO A 6 3.01 40.93 15.34
C PRO A 6 2.44 39.70 14.62
N GLN A 7 2.26 39.81 13.30
CA GLN A 7 2.09 38.65 12.44
C GLN A 7 3.46 38.00 12.26
N GLY A 8 3.83 37.11 13.18
CA GLY A 8 5.07 36.34 13.11
C GLY A 8 5.05 35.38 11.91
N GLY A 9 6.02 35.51 11.01
CA GLY A 9 6.17 34.63 9.85
C GLY A 9 6.66 33.21 10.21
N PRO A 10 6.78 32.28 9.24
CA PRO A 10 7.22 30.89 9.46
C PRO A 10 8.58 30.75 10.16
N GLN A 11 9.47 31.75 10.03
CA GLN A 11 10.79 31.78 10.69
C GLN A 11 10.68 32.07 12.20
N ASP A 12 9.68 32.85 12.63
CA ASP A 12 9.45 33.19 14.04
C ASP A 12 8.94 31.96 14.82
N LEU A 13 8.05 31.18 14.17
CA LEU A 13 7.56 29.91 14.71
C LEU A 13 8.68 28.87 14.87
N ARG A 14 9.63 28.79 13.93
CA ARG A 14 10.79 27.90 14.05
C ARG A 14 11.65 28.27 15.26
N GLY A 15 11.91 29.56 15.47
CA GLY A 15 12.67 30.05 16.61
C GLY A 15 11.96 29.83 17.94
N GLU A 16 10.62 29.95 17.99
CA GLU A 16 9.82 29.59 19.17
C GLU A 16 9.94 28.11 19.50
N VAL A 17 9.73 27.22 18.51
CA VAL A 17 9.80 25.77 18.71
C VAL A 17 11.18 25.33 19.21
N GLN A 18 12.27 25.84 18.63
CA GLN A 18 13.62 25.49 19.07
C GLN A 18 13.91 25.89 20.52
N ARG A 19 13.47 27.08 20.94
CA ARG A 19 13.60 27.53 22.34
C ARG A 19 12.79 26.65 23.29
N LEU A 20 11.55 26.31 22.92
CA LEU A 20 10.70 25.44 23.72
C LEU A 20 11.30 24.04 23.88
N VAL A 21 11.84 23.47 22.80
CA VAL A 21 12.53 22.17 22.82
C VAL A 21 13.77 22.22 23.72
N GLN A 22 14.53 23.31 23.72
CA GLN A 22 15.65 23.49 24.66
C GLN A 22 15.17 23.61 26.12
N SER A 23 14.04 24.29 26.34
CA SER A 23 13.45 24.51 27.67
C SER A 23 12.93 23.22 28.32
N LEU A 24 12.65 22.18 27.52
CA LEU A 24 12.31 20.86 28.03
C LEU A 24 13.48 20.18 28.78
N ASP A 25 14.72 20.61 28.57
CA ASP A 25 15.91 20.13 29.28
C ASP A 25 16.30 21.04 30.46
N SER A 26 15.50 22.06 30.78
CA SER A 26 15.78 22.98 31.90
C SER A 26 15.83 22.20 33.21
N PRO A 27 16.75 22.53 34.15
CA PRO A 27 16.75 21.94 35.49
C PRO A 27 15.46 22.28 36.27
N ARG A 28 14.75 23.35 35.88
CA ARG A 28 13.54 23.84 36.54
C ARG A 28 12.28 23.14 36.04
N TYR A 29 11.57 22.47 36.95
CA TYR A 29 10.36 21.70 36.62
C TYR A 29 9.25 22.55 35.99
N ASP A 30 9.05 23.76 36.48
CA ASP A 30 8.02 24.69 36.01
C ASP A 30 8.30 25.20 34.58
N GLU A 31 9.55 25.35 34.20
CA GLU A 31 9.95 25.70 32.83
C GLU A 31 9.70 24.54 31.87
N ARG A 32 10.05 23.30 32.27
CA ARG A 32 9.76 22.10 31.48
C ARG A 32 8.27 21.92 31.23
N GLN A 33 7.44 22.07 32.26
CA GLN A 33 5.99 21.95 32.15
C GLN A 33 5.38 23.01 31.24
N ARG A 34 5.82 24.27 31.37
CA ARG A 34 5.36 25.36 30.50
C ARG A 34 5.76 25.12 29.05
N ALA A 35 6.98 24.65 28.81
CA ALA A 35 7.45 24.32 27.47
C ALA A 35 6.67 23.17 26.83
N ALA A 36 6.42 22.09 27.57
CA ALA A 36 5.63 20.95 27.11
C ALA A 36 4.20 21.36 26.76
N ALA A 37 3.50 22.06 27.66
CA ALA A 37 2.14 22.54 27.42
C ALA A 37 2.06 23.47 26.19
N ARG A 38 3.07 24.32 25.97
CA ARG A 38 3.12 25.19 24.80
C ARG A 38 3.34 24.42 23.51
N LEU A 39 4.21 23.41 23.50
CA LEU A 39 4.41 22.53 22.35
C LEU A 39 3.14 21.73 22.00
N GLU A 40 2.39 21.27 23.01
CA GLU A 40 1.08 20.63 22.80
C GLU A 40 0.06 21.58 22.18
N GLN A 41 0.01 22.84 22.62
CA GLN A 41 -0.85 23.85 22.00
C GLN A 41 -0.48 24.11 20.54
N LEU A 42 0.80 24.17 20.22
CA LEU A 42 1.27 24.35 18.84
C LEU A 42 0.95 23.12 17.97
N ALA A 43 1.03 21.91 18.52
CA ALA A 43 0.68 20.67 17.82
C ALA A 43 -0.78 20.64 17.35
N ALA A 44 -1.70 21.28 18.10
CA ALA A 44 -3.10 21.41 17.74
C ALA A 44 -3.39 22.50 16.69
N GLN A 45 -2.42 23.35 16.34
CA GLN A 45 -2.59 24.42 15.37
C GLN A 45 -2.39 23.92 13.93
N LYS A 46 -3.32 24.27 13.04
CA LYS A 46 -3.20 23.97 11.60
C LYS A 46 -1.95 24.65 11.03
N GLY A 47 -1.05 23.86 10.43
CA GLY A 47 0.16 24.34 9.76
C GLY A 47 1.45 24.27 10.59
N ALA A 48 1.39 24.07 11.92
CA ALA A 48 2.58 23.94 12.77
C ALA A 48 3.08 22.49 12.89
N ALA A 49 2.23 21.50 12.57
CA ALA A 49 2.50 20.08 12.80
C ALA A 49 3.74 19.56 12.06
N SER A 50 3.95 19.93 10.80
CA SER A 50 5.12 19.49 10.01
C SER A 50 6.44 20.07 10.53
N LEU A 51 6.42 21.33 10.94
CA LEU A 51 7.58 22.00 11.54
C LEU A 51 7.91 21.39 12.91
N LEU A 52 6.90 21.13 13.74
CA LEU A 52 7.07 20.44 15.02
C LEU A 52 7.61 19.02 14.83
N ALA A 53 7.05 18.25 13.89
CA ALA A 53 7.54 16.91 13.60
C ALA A 53 9.02 16.92 13.23
N ALA A 54 9.43 17.84 12.34
CA ALA A 54 10.81 17.99 11.91
C ALA A 54 11.75 18.31 13.08
N GLU A 55 11.36 19.27 13.92
CA GLU A 55 12.21 19.75 15.01
C GLU A 55 12.29 18.77 16.19
N LEU A 56 11.16 18.20 16.60
CA LEU A 56 11.11 17.17 17.64
C LEU A 56 11.84 15.90 17.16
N GLY A 57 11.62 15.48 15.91
CA GLY A 57 12.29 14.31 15.32
C GLY A 57 13.80 14.50 15.19
N ARG A 58 14.26 15.72 14.90
CA ARG A 58 15.69 16.07 14.95
C ARG A 58 16.26 15.91 16.35
N ARG A 59 15.60 16.46 17.37
CA ARG A 59 16.10 16.43 18.76
C ARG A 59 16.03 15.04 19.40
N VAL A 60 15.01 14.23 19.11
CA VAL A 60 14.92 12.84 19.62
C VAL A 60 16.11 11.99 19.18
N ARG A 61 16.62 12.24 17.97
CA ARG A 61 17.78 11.55 17.39
C ARG A 61 19.13 12.09 17.89
N ASP A 62 19.13 13.11 18.75
CA ASP A 62 20.33 13.60 19.39
C ASP A 62 20.78 12.58 20.46
N PRO A 63 22.00 12.02 20.36
CA PRO A 63 22.49 11.08 21.36
C PRO A 63 22.75 11.74 22.73
N GLY A 64 22.92 13.06 22.79
CA GLY A 64 23.29 13.80 24.00
C GLY A 64 22.14 14.13 24.96
N ILE A 65 20.88 13.88 24.59
CA ILE A 65 19.73 14.21 25.45
C ILE A 65 19.42 13.13 26.50
N SER A 66 18.84 13.55 27.63
CA SER A 66 18.40 12.66 28.71
C SER A 66 17.27 11.72 28.27
N PHE A 67 17.11 10.60 28.98
CA PHE A 67 16.04 9.63 28.70
C PHE A 67 14.65 10.24 28.92
N GLU A 68 14.50 11.04 29.97
CA GLU A 68 13.26 11.73 30.34
C GLU A 68 12.85 12.72 29.25
N LEU A 69 13.79 13.53 28.75
CA LEU A 69 13.55 14.44 27.64
C LEU A 69 13.16 13.67 26.38
N ARG A 70 13.87 12.58 26.06
CA ARG A 70 13.56 11.76 24.90
C ARG A 70 12.15 11.16 24.98
N SER A 71 11.76 10.62 26.13
CA SER A 71 10.41 10.08 26.38
C SER A 71 9.31 11.15 26.24
N GLN A 72 9.58 12.39 26.67
CA GLN A 72 8.65 13.50 26.48
C GLN A 72 8.50 13.87 25.00
N LEU A 73 9.61 13.97 24.26
CA LEU A 73 9.60 14.26 22.84
C LEU A 73 8.91 13.15 22.02
N ASP A 74 9.12 11.88 22.36
CA ASP A 74 8.43 10.73 21.73
C ASP A 74 6.91 10.82 21.93
N ARG A 75 6.46 11.15 23.15
CA ARG A 75 5.03 11.34 23.44
C ARG A 75 4.42 12.49 22.64
N LEU A 76 5.16 13.58 22.43
CA LEU A 76 4.72 14.69 21.61
C LEU A 76 4.65 14.31 20.12
N LEU A 77 5.66 13.60 19.60
CA LEU A 77 5.67 13.09 18.22
C LEU A 77 4.51 12.14 17.95
N ALA A 78 4.20 11.22 18.87
CA ALA A 78 3.11 10.26 18.73
C ALA A 78 1.71 10.90 18.64
N ARG A 79 1.58 12.16 19.08
CA ARG A 79 0.33 12.93 19.03
C ARG A 79 0.19 13.79 17.78
N LEU A 80 1.23 13.90 16.95
CA LEU A 80 1.17 14.64 15.69
C LEU A 80 0.47 13.81 14.60
N PRO A 81 -0.18 14.46 13.62
CA PRO A 81 -0.76 13.78 12.46
C PRO A 81 0.29 12.95 11.70
N PRO A 82 -0.05 11.75 11.18
CA PRO A 82 0.89 10.87 10.49
C PRO A 82 1.65 11.53 9.34
N ASP A 83 0.96 12.37 8.56
CA ASP A 83 1.50 13.07 7.39
C ASP A 83 2.64 14.04 7.76
N ALA A 84 2.63 14.57 8.98
CA ALA A 84 3.68 15.44 9.49
C ALA A 84 4.94 14.63 9.88
N ALA A 85 4.78 13.42 10.41
CA ALA A 85 5.89 12.55 10.79
C ALA A 85 6.63 11.96 9.58
N ALA A 86 5.93 11.75 8.45
CA ALA A 86 6.51 11.29 7.19
C ALA A 86 7.50 12.30 6.56
N LEU A 87 7.32 13.61 6.81
CA LEU A 87 8.19 14.70 6.34
C LEU A 87 9.54 14.77 7.07
N ASN A 88 9.78 13.95 8.11
CA ASN A 88 11.04 13.87 8.86
C ASN A 88 12.24 13.31 8.07
N SER A 89 12.05 12.97 6.79
CA SER A 89 13.05 12.34 5.91
C SER A 89 13.78 13.31 4.98
N VAL A 90 13.37 14.58 4.86
CA VAL A 90 13.67 15.39 3.65
C VAL A 90 14.99 16.20 3.70
N ALA A 91 15.67 16.33 4.83
CA ALA A 91 16.98 17.00 4.83
C ALA A 91 17.89 16.48 5.94
N SER A 92 18.71 15.48 5.64
CA SER A 92 19.84 15.12 6.51
C SER A 92 21.12 15.63 5.87
N GLN A 93 21.91 16.36 6.65
CA GLN A 93 23.28 16.70 6.29
C GLN A 93 24.07 15.41 5.99
N PRO A 94 25.07 15.45 5.08
CA PRO A 94 25.92 14.30 4.85
C PRO A 94 26.59 13.91 6.17
N VAL A 95 26.40 12.65 6.58
CA VAL A 95 26.99 12.13 7.80
C VAL A 95 28.47 11.85 7.56
N THR A 96 29.32 12.36 8.43
CA THR A 96 30.77 12.11 8.35
C THR A 96 31.11 10.74 8.93
N THR A 97 32.20 10.13 8.44
CA THR A 97 32.73 8.88 9.01
C THR A 97 33.05 9.03 10.51
N GLU A 98 33.49 10.21 10.94
CA GLU A 98 33.76 10.51 12.35
C GLU A 98 32.49 10.48 13.21
N GLU A 99 31.37 11.04 12.71
CA GLU A 99 30.08 10.97 13.41
C GLU A 99 29.63 9.52 13.55
N LEU A 100 29.74 8.71 12.49
CA LEU A 100 29.38 7.28 12.54
C LEU A 100 30.23 6.52 13.56
N LEU A 101 31.55 6.72 13.56
CA LEU A 101 32.44 6.09 14.53
C LEU A 101 32.13 6.52 15.97
N ALA A 102 31.78 7.79 16.18
CA ALA A 102 31.35 8.28 17.48
C ALA A 102 30.05 7.61 17.95
N LEU A 103 29.05 7.49 17.08
CA LEU A 103 27.79 6.82 17.39
C LEU A 103 28.00 5.34 17.70
N VAL A 104 28.84 4.64 16.94
CA VAL A 104 29.14 3.22 17.20
C VAL A 104 29.85 3.05 18.55
N ARG A 105 30.79 3.92 18.92
CA ARG A 105 31.39 3.91 20.27
C ARG A 105 30.36 4.17 21.37
N GLN A 106 29.39 5.06 21.13
CA GLN A 106 28.34 5.37 22.10
C GLN A 106 27.38 4.19 22.37
N LEU A 107 27.33 3.17 21.50
CA LEU A 107 26.56 1.95 21.77
C LEU A 107 27.12 1.14 22.95
N GLU A 108 28.37 1.39 23.35
CA GLU A 108 29.03 0.79 24.51
C GLU A 108 29.14 1.75 25.71
N ALA A 109 28.58 2.96 25.61
CA ALA A 109 28.64 3.92 26.71
C ALA A 109 27.97 3.36 27.98
N ASP A 110 28.48 3.71 29.17
CA ASP A 110 27.89 3.24 30.44
C ASP A 110 26.44 3.72 30.63
N SER A 111 26.12 4.90 30.09
CA SER A 111 24.78 5.47 30.13
C SER A 111 23.81 4.80 29.16
N TYR A 112 22.70 4.29 29.70
CA TYR A 112 21.59 3.75 28.89
C TYR A 112 21.04 4.77 27.89
N SER A 113 20.90 6.04 28.28
CA SER A 113 20.35 7.09 27.39
C SER A 113 21.26 7.37 26.20
N ALA A 114 22.58 7.32 26.40
CA ALA A 114 23.57 7.48 25.33
C ALA A 114 23.50 6.32 24.33
N ARG A 115 23.44 5.07 24.83
CA ARG A 115 23.32 3.87 23.98
C ARG A 115 22.06 3.89 23.14
N GLU A 116 20.92 4.17 23.77
CA GLU A 116 19.61 4.24 23.08
C GLU A 116 19.59 5.38 22.06
N GLY A 117 20.23 6.50 22.37
CA GLY A 117 20.31 7.66 21.47
C GLY A 117 21.11 7.37 20.23
N ALA A 118 22.28 6.76 20.42
CA ALA A 118 23.13 6.31 19.33
C ALA A 118 22.44 5.27 18.45
N ALA A 119 21.76 4.28 19.04
CA ALA A 119 21.02 3.26 18.30
C ALA A 119 19.90 3.87 17.43
N ARG A 120 19.11 4.79 17.98
CA ARG A 120 18.05 5.48 17.23
C ARG A 120 18.59 6.38 16.12
N ARG A 121 19.68 7.09 16.38
CA ARG A 121 20.36 7.90 15.35
C ARG A 121 20.84 7.00 14.22
N LEU A 122 21.53 5.91 14.54
CA LEU A 122 21.99 4.93 13.57
C LEU A 122 20.84 4.29 12.79
N LEU A 123 19.71 3.96 13.44
CA LEU A 123 18.53 3.42 12.76
C LEU A 123 17.90 4.44 11.79
N GLY A 124 17.84 5.71 12.21
CA GLY A 124 17.38 6.81 11.36
C GLY A 124 18.26 7.02 10.14
N LEU A 125 19.59 6.87 10.29
CA LEU A 125 20.55 6.94 9.18
C LEU A 125 20.51 5.70 8.30
N ALA A 126 20.41 4.51 8.90
CA ALA A 126 20.29 3.22 8.21
C ALA A 126 19.06 3.17 7.31
N SER A 127 17.99 3.89 7.65
CA SER A 127 16.76 3.97 6.85
C SER A 127 16.87 4.95 5.67
N GLN A 128 17.96 5.71 5.55
CA GLN A 128 18.19 6.65 4.45
C GLN A 128 19.09 6.02 3.38
N PRO A 129 18.63 5.89 2.12
CA PRO A 129 19.41 5.25 1.04
C PRO A 129 20.85 5.78 0.90
N ALA A 130 21.03 7.11 0.97
CA ALA A 130 22.34 7.75 0.81
C ALA A 130 23.33 7.47 1.97
N ALA A 131 22.82 7.20 3.18
CA ALA A 131 23.67 6.96 4.35
C ALA A 131 23.79 5.47 4.72
N ALA A 132 22.82 4.64 4.32
CA ALA A 132 22.71 3.23 4.68
C ALA A 132 23.98 2.43 4.35
N CYS A 133 24.60 2.71 3.20
CA CYS A 133 25.85 2.10 2.76
C CYS A 133 27.00 2.30 3.75
N GLN A 134 27.25 3.55 4.16
CA GLN A 134 28.32 3.87 5.10
C GLN A 134 28.04 3.32 6.50
N VAL A 135 26.79 3.43 6.95
CA VAL A 135 26.34 2.84 8.23
C VAL A 135 26.56 1.32 8.20
N MET A 136 26.14 0.63 7.15
CA MET A 136 26.32 -0.82 6.99
C MET A 136 27.80 -1.21 7.07
N LEU A 137 28.69 -0.52 6.34
CA LEU A 137 30.12 -0.85 6.33
C LEU A 137 30.77 -0.68 7.70
N GLN A 138 30.44 0.40 8.43
CA GLN A 138 30.96 0.65 9.78
C GLN A 138 30.41 -0.34 10.82
N LEU A 139 29.13 -0.69 10.73
CA LEU A 139 28.55 -1.69 11.62
C LEU A 139 29.11 -3.09 11.32
N LYS A 140 29.32 -3.43 10.04
CA LYS A 140 29.89 -4.72 9.62
C LYS A 140 31.30 -4.92 10.17
N SER A 141 32.16 -3.90 10.06
CA SER A 141 33.55 -4.01 10.54
C SER A 141 33.62 -4.30 12.03
N ARG A 142 32.73 -3.69 12.83
CA ARG A 142 32.61 -3.96 14.27
C ARG A 142 31.91 -5.27 14.60
N LEU A 143 30.87 -5.64 13.86
CA LEU A 143 30.11 -6.87 14.09
C LEU A 143 30.99 -8.12 13.97
N PHE A 144 31.95 -8.11 13.05
CA PHE A 144 32.83 -9.24 12.76
C PHE A 144 34.25 -9.11 13.31
N ASP A 145 34.54 -8.06 14.08
CA ASP A 145 35.78 -7.93 14.82
C ASP A 145 35.81 -8.97 15.97
N PRO A 146 36.83 -9.85 16.05
CA PRO A 146 36.96 -10.81 17.14
C PRO A 146 37.02 -10.17 18.53
N ALA A 147 37.51 -8.92 18.63
CA ALA A 147 37.58 -8.18 19.88
C ALA A 147 36.21 -7.65 20.37
N THR A 148 35.19 -7.62 19.51
CA THR A 148 33.84 -7.16 19.87
C THR A 148 33.16 -8.15 20.80
N SER A 149 32.61 -7.65 21.90
CA SER A 149 31.87 -8.45 22.87
C SER A 149 30.61 -9.09 22.27
N ALA A 150 30.15 -10.22 22.82
CA ALA A 150 28.93 -10.89 22.37
C ALA A 150 27.68 -9.99 22.54
N GLU A 151 27.62 -9.21 23.63
CA GLU A 151 26.53 -8.30 23.89
C GLU A 151 26.48 -7.16 22.86
N LEU A 152 27.62 -6.53 22.54
CA LEU A 152 27.65 -5.51 21.50
C LEU A 152 27.27 -6.11 20.13
N ARG A 153 27.76 -7.31 19.79
CA ARG A 153 27.36 -7.98 18.54
C ARG A 153 25.86 -8.19 18.44
N HIS A 154 25.21 -8.60 19.54
CA HIS A 154 23.75 -8.75 19.59
C HIS A 154 23.02 -7.43 19.31
N ARG A 155 23.52 -6.31 19.85
CA ARG A 155 22.95 -4.96 19.64
C ARG A 155 23.22 -4.41 18.22
N LEU A 156 24.40 -4.68 17.66
CA LEU A 156 24.78 -4.20 16.32
C LEU A 156 24.01 -4.91 15.21
N ARG A 157 23.70 -6.20 15.38
CA ARG A 157 23.08 -7.04 14.34
C ARG A 157 21.80 -6.47 13.74
N PRO A 158 20.75 -6.09 14.52
CA PRO A 158 19.53 -5.53 13.93
C PRO A 158 19.77 -4.18 13.22
N LEU A 159 20.71 -3.36 13.72
CA LEU A 159 21.06 -2.10 13.06
C LEU A 159 21.76 -2.35 11.72
N TRP A 160 22.66 -3.32 11.68
CA TRP A 160 23.37 -3.72 10.47
C TRP A 160 22.41 -4.38 9.46
N GLU A 161 21.52 -5.27 9.89
CA GLU A 161 20.50 -5.90 9.04
C GLU A 161 19.59 -4.84 8.40
N LYS A 162 19.15 -3.85 9.19
CA LYS A 162 18.37 -2.72 8.66
C LYS A 162 19.15 -1.92 7.62
N ALA A 163 20.40 -1.55 7.93
CA ALA A 163 21.25 -0.78 7.03
C ALA A 163 21.54 -1.55 5.74
N ARG A 164 21.84 -2.85 5.84
CA ARG A 164 22.04 -3.74 4.70
C ARG A 164 20.78 -3.87 3.86
N GLY A 165 19.62 -4.04 4.49
CA GLY A 165 18.35 -4.15 3.77
C GLY A 165 18.02 -2.87 2.99
N THR A 166 18.19 -1.70 3.61
CA THR A 166 18.04 -0.41 2.91
C THR A 166 19.08 -0.26 1.80
N TRP A 167 20.34 -0.66 2.04
CA TRP A 167 21.36 -0.65 0.98
C TRP A 167 20.98 -1.54 -0.20
N LEU A 168 20.48 -2.76 0.02
CA LEU A 168 20.06 -3.70 -1.05
C LEU A 168 18.91 -3.14 -1.89
N LEU A 169 17.95 -2.45 -1.25
CA LEU A 169 16.80 -1.84 -1.91
C LEU A 169 17.12 -0.49 -2.58
N ALA A 170 18.23 0.15 -2.20
CA ALA A 170 18.65 1.43 -2.78
C ALA A 170 19.27 1.26 -4.17
N ASP A 171 19.23 2.36 -4.94
CA ASP A 171 19.99 2.50 -6.18
C ASP A 171 21.49 2.31 -5.89
N PRO A 172 22.16 1.33 -6.55
CA PRO A 172 23.60 1.11 -6.40
C PRO A 172 24.45 2.37 -6.60
N ALA A 173 24.02 3.32 -7.45
CA ALA A 173 24.76 4.55 -7.73
C ALA A 173 24.90 5.48 -6.51
N LEU A 174 24.03 5.32 -5.50
CA LEU A 174 24.05 6.13 -4.27
C LEU A 174 25.09 5.66 -3.25
N CYS A 175 25.76 4.53 -3.50
CA CYS A 175 26.65 3.88 -2.54
C CYS A 175 28.05 3.70 -3.12
N SER A 176 29.03 4.33 -2.49
CA SER A 176 30.44 4.06 -2.75
C SER A 176 30.94 2.95 -1.83
N VAL A 177 31.10 1.75 -2.39
CA VAL A 177 31.76 0.63 -1.71
C VAL A 177 33.25 0.56 -2.09
N PRO A 178 34.14 0.15 -1.18
CA PRO A 178 35.54 -0.09 -1.52
C PRO A 178 35.69 -1.11 -2.67
N PRO A 179 36.72 -0.96 -3.53
CA PRO A 179 37.01 -1.97 -4.54
C PRO A 179 37.41 -3.30 -3.87
N ILE A 180 36.95 -4.41 -4.43
CA ILE A 180 37.26 -5.77 -3.95
C ILE A 180 38.18 -6.43 -4.98
N ARG A 181 39.30 -6.99 -4.52
CA ARG A 181 40.25 -7.71 -5.36
C ARG A 181 39.90 -9.19 -5.39
N GLU A 182 40.24 -9.87 -6.48
CA GLU A 182 40.02 -11.32 -6.62
C GLU A 182 40.71 -12.13 -5.50
N ALA A 183 41.90 -11.71 -5.06
CA ALA A 183 42.60 -12.36 -3.94
C ALA A 183 41.78 -12.33 -2.63
N GLU A 184 41.00 -11.27 -2.39
CA GLU A 184 40.12 -11.17 -1.23
C GLU A 184 38.94 -12.14 -1.37
N ILE A 185 38.36 -12.25 -2.57
CA ILE A 185 37.28 -13.20 -2.88
C ILE A 185 37.77 -14.64 -2.63
N ARG A 186 38.96 -15.01 -3.12
CA ARG A 186 39.57 -16.33 -2.90
C ARG A 186 39.72 -16.63 -1.41
N GLN A 187 40.26 -15.68 -0.66
CA GLN A 187 40.42 -15.81 0.78
C GLN A 187 39.07 -16.04 1.49
N TRP A 188 38.01 -15.33 1.09
CA TRP A 188 36.69 -15.53 1.70
C TRP A 188 36.10 -16.89 1.32
N VAL A 189 36.26 -17.35 0.07
CA VAL A 189 35.81 -18.68 -0.35
C VAL A 189 36.51 -19.78 0.43
N ASP A 190 37.82 -19.66 0.65
CA ASP A 190 38.58 -20.62 1.47
C ASP A 190 38.13 -20.64 2.93
N ARG A 191 37.85 -19.47 3.52
CA ARG A 191 37.30 -19.36 4.88
C ARG A 191 35.89 -19.94 4.99
N LEU A 192 35.05 -19.77 3.96
CA LEU A 192 33.71 -20.36 3.92
C LEU A 192 33.75 -21.89 3.82
N ALA A 193 34.79 -22.40 3.15
CA ALA A 193 35.09 -23.81 2.97
C ALA A 193 35.72 -24.49 4.22
N LEU A 194 35.95 -23.76 5.31
CA LEU A 194 36.39 -24.36 6.58
C LEU A 194 35.34 -25.36 7.12
N PRO A 195 35.75 -26.45 7.80
CA PRO A 195 34.85 -27.49 8.28
C PRO A 195 33.73 -27.00 9.21
N GLY A 196 32.59 -27.70 9.17
CA GLY A 196 31.37 -27.34 9.92
C GLY A 196 31.54 -27.09 11.43
N VAL A 197 32.41 -27.89 12.07
CA VAL A 197 32.55 -28.01 13.55
C VAL A 197 33.30 -26.85 14.23
N ALA A 198 33.80 -25.89 13.45
CA ALA A 198 34.57 -24.75 13.96
C ALA A 198 33.69 -23.81 14.83
N THR A 199 33.87 -23.84 16.14
CA THR A 199 33.27 -22.88 17.10
C THR A 199 34.28 -21.79 17.50
N GLY A 200 33.81 -20.67 18.05
CA GLY A 200 34.68 -19.56 18.44
C GLY A 200 35.16 -18.71 17.25
N VAL A 201 36.44 -18.33 17.24
CA VAL A 201 37.02 -17.43 16.22
C VAL A 201 36.89 -17.99 14.80
N PRO A 202 37.18 -19.27 14.50
CA PRO A 202 36.98 -19.84 13.16
C PRO A 202 35.51 -19.81 12.68
N GLY A 203 34.56 -19.92 13.61
CA GLY A 203 33.13 -19.76 13.31
C GLY A 203 32.79 -18.32 12.91
N LEU A 204 33.34 -17.34 13.64
CA LEU A 204 33.16 -15.92 13.34
C LEU A 204 33.82 -15.52 12.00
N GLU A 205 35.02 -16.01 11.72
CA GLU A 205 35.73 -15.75 10.45
C GLU A 205 34.97 -16.30 9.24
N ARG A 206 34.37 -17.48 9.40
CA ARG A 206 33.51 -18.10 8.38
C ARG A 206 32.23 -17.30 8.14
N GLU A 207 31.57 -16.82 9.19
CA GLU A 207 30.39 -15.96 9.06
C GLU A 207 30.75 -14.62 8.41
N ALA A 208 31.89 -14.01 8.80
CA ALA A 208 32.40 -12.79 8.19
C ALA A 208 32.70 -12.99 6.69
N ALA A 209 33.31 -14.12 6.33
CA ALA A 209 33.59 -14.48 4.94
C ALA A 209 32.31 -14.69 4.13
N ARG A 210 31.33 -15.42 4.69
CA ARG A 210 29.99 -15.56 4.09
C ARG A 210 29.38 -14.20 3.81
N GLN A 211 29.41 -13.30 4.80
CA GLN A 211 28.79 -12.00 4.65
C GLN A 211 29.50 -11.10 3.63
N ASN A 212 30.84 -11.14 3.58
CA ASN A 212 31.59 -10.43 2.56
C ASN A 212 31.31 -10.96 1.15
N LEU A 213 31.16 -12.29 0.99
CA LEU A 213 30.78 -12.89 -0.29
C LEU A 213 29.36 -12.51 -0.70
N LEU A 214 28.39 -12.48 0.22
CA LEU A 214 27.03 -12.02 -0.05
C LEU A 214 27.00 -10.54 -0.47
N ASP A 215 27.75 -9.67 0.21
CA ASP A 215 27.85 -8.25 -0.15
C ASP A 215 28.57 -8.06 -1.50
N ALA A 216 29.56 -8.91 -1.82
CA ALA A 216 30.23 -8.91 -3.10
C ALA A 216 29.33 -9.43 -4.23
N LEU A 217 28.51 -10.47 -3.99
CA LEU A 217 27.51 -10.96 -4.94
C LEU A 217 26.42 -9.94 -5.23
N ALA A 218 26.12 -9.04 -4.29
CA ALA A 218 25.19 -7.93 -4.50
C ALA A 218 25.75 -6.84 -5.44
N ARG A 219 26.97 -7.05 -5.99
CA ARG A 219 27.60 -6.21 -7.01
C ARG A 219 27.71 -7.02 -8.29
N ASP A 220 26.88 -6.68 -9.27
CA ASP A 220 26.69 -7.47 -10.48
C ASP A 220 28.02 -7.71 -11.23
N GLU A 221 28.95 -6.76 -11.19
CA GLU A 221 30.27 -6.86 -11.82
C GLU A 221 31.18 -7.95 -11.23
N LEU A 222 30.94 -8.39 -9.98
CA LEU A 222 31.76 -9.41 -9.30
C LEU A 222 31.19 -10.83 -9.42
N VAL A 223 29.95 -10.98 -9.91
CA VAL A 223 29.23 -12.26 -9.90
C VAL A 223 29.98 -13.34 -10.69
N ALA A 224 30.49 -13.01 -11.89
CA ALA A 224 31.23 -13.96 -12.72
C ALA A 224 32.52 -14.44 -12.04
N THR A 225 33.29 -13.51 -11.46
CA THR A 225 34.53 -13.82 -10.73
C THR A 225 34.26 -14.70 -9.52
N ILE A 226 33.24 -14.39 -8.72
CA ILE A 226 32.88 -15.20 -7.55
C ILE A 226 32.47 -16.62 -7.98
N ARG A 227 31.61 -16.74 -9.00
CA ARG A 227 31.20 -18.04 -9.54
C ARG A 227 32.41 -18.89 -9.96
N GLN A 228 33.35 -18.29 -10.68
CA GLN A 228 34.56 -18.97 -11.12
C GLN A 228 35.40 -19.45 -9.92
N VAL A 229 35.68 -18.57 -8.95
CA VAL A 229 36.49 -18.93 -7.77
C VAL A 229 35.82 -20.06 -6.96
N VAL A 230 34.50 -20.02 -6.79
CA VAL A 230 33.76 -21.08 -6.08
C VAL A 230 33.84 -22.41 -6.84
N LEU A 231 33.68 -22.41 -8.16
CA LEU A 231 33.80 -23.62 -8.99
C LEU A 231 35.22 -24.20 -8.93
N GLU A 232 36.25 -23.37 -9.03
CA GLU A 232 37.65 -23.78 -8.88
C GLU A 232 37.89 -24.42 -7.50
N ARG A 233 37.38 -23.81 -6.43
CA ARG A 233 37.55 -24.36 -5.07
C ARG A 233 36.86 -25.70 -4.89
N ARG A 234 35.68 -25.89 -5.46
CA ARG A 234 34.95 -27.17 -5.43
C ARG A 234 35.68 -28.24 -6.25
N ALA A 235 36.19 -27.88 -7.42
CA ALA A 235 36.95 -28.79 -8.28
C ALA A 235 38.27 -29.26 -7.63
N ALA A 236 38.88 -28.44 -6.78
CA ALA A 236 40.08 -28.81 -6.02
C ALA A 236 39.84 -29.96 -5.00
N GLY A 237 38.59 -30.28 -4.67
CA GLY A 237 38.24 -31.36 -3.75
C GLY A 237 38.55 -31.06 -2.27
N GLY A 238 38.43 -32.10 -1.43
CA GLY A 238 38.74 -32.02 0.00
C GLY A 238 37.76 -31.20 0.83
N LEU A 239 36.53 -31.00 0.35
CA LEU A 239 35.45 -30.33 1.09
C LEU A 239 34.65 -31.35 1.90
N ASP A 240 34.31 -31.02 3.15
CA ASP A 240 33.27 -31.76 3.87
C ASP A 240 31.89 -31.43 3.27
N PRO A 241 30.88 -32.31 3.42
CA PRO A 241 29.55 -32.10 2.83
C PRO A 241 28.93 -30.75 3.21
N ALA A 242 29.17 -30.28 4.43
CA ALA A 242 28.65 -28.99 4.87
C ALA A 242 29.35 -27.81 4.18
N ALA A 243 30.67 -27.87 3.92
CA ALA A 243 31.36 -26.84 3.14
C ALA A 243 30.92 -26.84 1.68
N ASP A 244 30.76 -28.02 1.07
CA ASP A 244 30.28 -28.11 -0.31
C ASP A 244 28.87 -27.52 -0.44
N ALA A 245 27.97 -27.81 0.49
CA ALA A 245 26.63 -27.23 0.54
C ALA A 245 26.65 -25.69 0.64
N ARG A 246 27.49 -25.11 1.50
CA ARG A 246 27.63 -23.64 1.62
C ARG A 246 28.12 -23.00 0.32
N LEU A 247 29.03 -23.65 -0.40
CA LEU A 247 29.53 -23.17 -1.68
C LEU A 247 28.47 -23.32 -2.79
N LEU A 248 27.69 -24.40 -2.78
CA LEU A 248 26.53 -24.59 -3.65
C LEU A 248 25.48 -23.50 -3.46
N GLU A 249 25.16 -23.12 -2.22
CA GLU A 249 24.23 -22.02 -1.93
C GLU A 249 24.65 -20.70 -2.61
N LEU A 250 25.96 -20.39 -2.64
CA LEU A 250 26.47 -19.20 -3.33
C LEU A 250 26.31 -19.31 -4.85
N LEU A 251 26.56 -20.49 -5.43
CA LEU A 251 26.34 -20.72 -6.85
C LEU A 251 24.86 -20.58 -7.20
N GLU A 252 23.96 -21.17 -6.43
CA GLU A 252 22.52 -21.03 -6.62
C GLU A 252 22.05 -19.58 -6.52
N LEU A 253 22.58 -18.81 -5.57
CA LEU A 253 22.27 -17.39 -5.44
C LEU A 253 22.74 -16.58 -6.65
N ALA A 254 23.82 -17.04 -7.31
CA ALA A 254 24.36 -16.45 -8.53
C ALA A 254 23.61 -16.80 -9.82
N HIS A 255 22.58 -17.66 -9.76
CA HIS A 255 21.72 -17.97 -10.90
C HIS A 255 20.54 -16.99 -10.99
N PRO A 256 20.13 -16.60 -12.21
CA PRO A 256 18.88 -15.88 -12.42
C PRO A 256 17.72 -16.68 -11.82
N ALA A 257 16.85 -15.96 -11.12
CA ALA A 257 15.74 -16.53 -10.40
C ALA A 257 14.48 -15.70 -10.62
N MET A 258 13.36 -16.24 -10.15
CA MET A 258 12.12 -15.52 -10.03
C MET A 258 11.39 -16.00 -8.79
N VAL A 259 10.38 -15.22 -8.42
CA VAL A 259 9.42 -15.61 -7.40
C VAL A 259 8.01 -15.57 -7.99
N ALA A 260 7.23 -16.61 -7.69
CA ALA A 260 5.79 -16.59 -7.84
C ALA A 260 5.16 -16.41 -6.45
N GLU A 261 4.59 -15.23 -6.21
CA GLU A 261 3.79 -14.97 -5.01
C GLU A 261 2.36 -15.42 -5.25
N VAL A 262 1.76 -16.06 -4.25
CA VAL A 262 0.38 -16.52 -4.29
C VAL A 262 -0.46 -15.68 -3.36
N TRP A 263 -1.53 -15.11 -3.89
CA TRP A 263 -2.45 -14.25 -3.15
C TRP A 263 -3.88 -14.78 -3.24
N GLN A 264 -4.57 -14.78 -2.11
CA GLN A 264 -5.96 -15.24 -2.00
C GLN A 264 -6.68 -14.45 -0.91
N SER A 265 -7.91 -14.04 -1.20
CA SER A 265 -8.73 -13.19 -0.33
C SER A 265 -7.95 -11.98 0.20
N ARG A 266 -7.24 -11.30 -0.71
CA ARG A 266 -6.37 -10.13 -0.42
C ARG A 266 -5.25 -10.40 0.59
N THR A 267 -4.92 -11.66 0.82
CA THR A 267 -3.87 -12.09 1.76
C THR A 267 -2.75 -12.79 1.01
N HIS A 268 -1.51 -12.49 1.38
CA HIS A 268 -0.34 -13.17 0.85
C HIS A 268 -0.24 -14.57 1.45
N TYR A 269 -0.46 -15.60 0.63
CA TYR A 269 -0.60 -16.98 1.07
C TYR A 269 0.72 -17.74 1.11
N THR A 270 1.49 -17.71 0.02
CA THR A 270 2.81 -18.37 -0.04
C THR A 270 3.71 -17.75 -1.10
N ILE A 271 5.00 -18.03 -0.99
CA ILE A 271 6.03 -17.70 -1.97
C ILE A 271 6.57 -19.01 -2.55
N GLN A 272 6.75 -19.05 -3.87
CA GLN A 272 7.54 -20.09 -4.53
C GLN A 272 8.77 -19.44 -5.18
N HIS A 273 9.96 -19.83 -4.70
CA HIS A 273 11.22 -19.44 -5.32
C HIS A 273 11.56 -20.42 -6.45
N LEU A 274 11.84 -19.87 -7.64
CA LEU A 274 12.12 -20.65 -8.84
C LEU A 274 13.43 -20.18 -9.46
N LEU A 275 14.27 -21.12 -9.89
CA LEU A 275 15.40 -20.82 -10.77
C LEU A 275 14.89 -20.78 -12.22
N VAL A 276 15.44 -19.84 -13.00
CA VAL A 276 15.12 -19.70 -14.42
C VAL A 276 16.02 -20.65 -15.21
N ASP A 277 15.47 -21.29 -16.24
CA ASP A 277 16.14 -22.30 -17.08
C ASP A 277 16.58 -23.56 -16.32
N VAL A 278 15.97 -23.81 -15.15
CA VAL A 278 16.19 -25.01 -14.35
C VAL A 278 14.84 -25.60 -13.97
N PRO A 279 14.46 -26.78 -14.52
CA PRO A 279 13.25 -27.47 -14.13
C PRO A 279 13.26 -27.80 -12.63
N GLN A 280 12.27 -27.32 -11.89
CA GLN A 280 12.15 -27.60 -10.45
C GLN A 280 11.05 -28.61 -10.19
N PHE A 281 11.42 -29.71 -9.53
CA PHE A 281 10.52 -30.80 -9.15
C PHE A 281 10.22 -30.72 -7.65
N PRO A 282 9.01 -30.32 -7.23
CA PRO A 282 8.54 -30.62 -5.88
C PRO A 282 8.52 -32.14 -5.69
N GLU A 283 8.82 -32.62 -4.48
CA GLU A 283 8.63 -34.03 -4.12
C GLU A 283 7.18 -34.45 -4.45
N ASN A 284 7.03 -35.52 -5.25
CA ASN A 284 5.74 -36.07 -5.74
C ASN A 284 4.99 -35.28 -6.83
N SER A 285 5.61 -34.31 -7.53
CA SER A 285 4.93 -33.61 -8.64
C SER A 285 4.95 -34.41 -9.95
N GLN A 286 3.80 -34.47 -10.64
CA GLN A 286 3.69 -35.09 -11.98
C GLN A 286 4.21 -34.16 -13.10
N ARG A 287 4.34 -32.85 -12.84
CA ARG A 287 4.95 -31.86 -13.76
C ARG A 287 5.74 -30.81 -12.98
N ALA A 288 6.96 -30.54 -13.42
CA ALA A 288 7.77 -29.44 -12.91
C ALA A 288 7.15 -28.09 -13.34
N SER A 289 7.25 -27.07 -12.47
CA SER A 289 7.09 -25.70 -12.94
C SER A 289 8.42 -25.28 -13.55
N HIS A 290 8.42 -24.95 -14.83
CA HIS A 290 9.62 -24.57 -15.58
C HIS A 290 9.37 -23.28 -16.36
N PHE A 291 10.22 -22.29 -16.07
CA PHE A 291 10.33 -21.04 -16.80
C PHE A 291 11.71 -21.01 -17.45
N ASP A 292 11.76 -20.96 -18.76
CA ASP A 292 13.02 -20.85 -19.52
C ASP A 292 13.48 -19.39 -19.62
N ARG A 293 12.55 -18.42 -19.54
CA ARG A 293 12.83 -16.99 -19.70
C ARG A 293 11.95 -16.12 -18.83
N ILE A 294 12.54 -15.05 -18.28
CA ILE A 294 11.82 -13.97 -17.60
C ILE A 294 12.58 -12.65 -17.76
N ASP A 295 11.83 -11.56 -17.91
CA ASP A 295 12.31 -10.19 -17.78
C ASP A 295 11.35 -9.35 -16.91
N ASP A 296 11.55 -8.03 -16.84
CA ASP A 296 10.72 -7.15 -16.00
C ASP A 296 9.29 -6.93 -16.55
N ARG A 297 8.96 -7.47 -17.74
CA ARG A 297 7.65 -7.34 -18.39
C ARG A 297 6.93 -8.65 -18.60
N THR A 298 7.64 -9.71 -18.99
CA THR A 298 7.07 -11.02 -19.29
C THR A 298 7.89 -12.20 -18.76
N ALA A 299 7.21 -13.31 -18.50
CA ALA A 299 7.78 -14.59 -18.13
C ALA A 299 7.19 -15.67 -19.04
N HIS A 300 8.03 -16.52 -19.61
CA HIS A 300 7.58 -17.64 -20.44
C HIS A 300 7.54 -18.92 -19.62
N VAL A 301 6.36 -19.54 -19.56
CA VAL A 301 6.15 -20.82 -18.87
C VAL A 301 6.21 -21.93 -19.90
N VAL A 302 7.15 -22.86 -19.74
CA VAL A 302 7.26 -24.04 -20.60
C VAL A 302 6.37 -25.17 -20.08
N SER A 303 6.30 -25.33 -18.76
CA SER A 303 5.44 -26.31 -18.10
C SER A 303 5.10 -25.85 -16.70
N GLY A 304 3.92 -26.25 -16.20
CA GLY A 304 3.47 -25.89 -14.86
C GLY A 304 2.24 -26.66 -14.43
N ASN A 305 2.10 -26.84 -13.12
CA ASN A 305 0.89 -27.41 -12.53
C ASN A 305 -0.23 -26.36 -12.40
N ASN A 306 0.15 -25.12 -12.09
CA ASN A 306 -0.79 -24.05 -11.75
C ASN A 306 -0.92 -22.97 -12.83
N LEU A 307 0.12 -22.80 -13.66
CA LEU A 307 0.14 -21.88 -14.81
C LEU A 307 0.19 -22.70 -16.10
N LEU A 308 -0.46 -22.21 -17.15
CA LEU A 308 -0.48 -22.82 -18.47
C LEU A 308 0.82 -22.51 -19.22
N PRO A 309 1.23 -23.33 -20.21
CA PRO A 309 2.41 -23.05 -21.03
C PRO A 309 2.22 -21.87 -22.00
N ILE A 310 2.30 -20.63 -21.50
CA ILE A 310 2.13 -19.39 -22.25
C ILE A 310 3.05 -18.28 -21.69
N GLU A 311 3.02 -17.10 -22.30
CA GLU A 311 3.61 -15.89 -21.73
C GLU A 311 2.69 -15.26 -20.67
N TYR A 312 3.27 -14.88 -19.54
CA TYR A 312 2.62 -14.17 -18.45
C TYR A 312 3.24 -12.81 -18.21
N PRO A 313 2.46 -11.80 -17.79
CA PRO A 313 3.03 -10.52 -17.42
C PRO A 313 3.73 -10.61 -16.05
N VAL A 314 4.80 -9.85 -15.89
CA VAL A 314 5.61 -9.74 -14.66
C VAL A 314 5.26 -8.43 -13.93
N GLY A 315 5.34 -8.46 -12.60
CA GLY A 315 5.12 -7.30 -11.75
C GLY A 315 3.65 -6.86 -11.58
N VAL A 316 2.71 -7.59 -12.17
CA VAL A 316 1.26 -7.34 -12.06
C VAL A 316 0.53 -8.58 -11.56
N ALA A 317 -0.74 -8.43 -11.19
CA ALA A 317 -1.57 -9.57 -10.81
C ALA A 317 -1.95 -10.41 -12.04
N VAL A 318 -1.85 -11.73 -11.88
CA VAL A 318 -2.16 -12.74 -12.89
C VAL A 318 -3.24 -13.66 -12.35
N ALA A 319 -4.35 -13.80 -13.07
CA ALA A 319 -5.43 -14.70 -12.67
C ALA A 319 -4.99 -16.16 -12.72
N HIS A 320 -5.40 -16.97 -11.73
CA HIS A 320 -5.24 -18.42 -11.85
C HIS A 320 -6.18 -18.96 -12.95
N PRO A 321 -5.68 -19.76 -13.91
CA PRO A 321 -6.46 -20.16 -15.10
C PRO A 321 -7.70 -21.00 -14.79
N LYS A 322 -7.72 -21.67 -13.63
CA LYS A 322 -8.80 -22.61 -13.24
C LYS A 322 -9.49 -22.33 -11.90
N ARG A 323 -9.03 -21.34 -11.12
CA ARG A 323 -9.49 -21.14 -9.74
C ARG A 323 -9.81 -19.67 -9.51
N ARG A 324 -11.07 -19.36 -9.23
CA ARG A 324 -11.49 -18.02 -8.87
C ARG A 324 -10.98 -17.65 -7.47
N GLY A 325 -10.70 -16.36 -7.26
CA GLY A 325 -10.23 -15.82 -5.98
C GLY A 325 -8.77 -16.13 -5.66
N LEU A 326 -8.01 -16.63 -6.64
CA LEU A 326 -6.59 -16.91 -6.52
C LEU A 326 -5.84 -16.15 -7.62
N MET A 327 -4.83 -15.38 -7.24
CA MET A 327 -3.95 -14.69 -8.18
C MET A 327 -2.48 -14.96 -7.89
N TYR A 328 -1.67 -14.91 -8.94
CA TYR A 328 -0.22 -14.92 -8.88
C TYR A 328 0.34 -13.52 -9.09
N HIS A 329 1.49 -13.24 -8.48
CA HIS A 329 2.31 -12.08 -8.80
C HIS A 329 3.73 -12.56 -9.05
N LEU A 330 4.17 -12.47 -10.31
CA LEU A 330 5.49 -12.93 -10.74
C LEU A 330 6.51 -11.80 -10.58
N VAL A 331 7.66 -12.10 -9.97
CA VAL A 331 8.73 -11.14 -9.68
C VAL A 331 10.03 -11.64 -10.29
N ASN A 332 10.61 -10.84 -11.18
CA ASN A 332 11.90 -11.13 -11.80
C ASN A 332 13.07 -10.81 -10.84
N LEU A 333 13.93 -11.80 -10.58
CA LEU A 333 15.10 -11.70 -9.71
C LEU A 333 16.37 -12.09 -10.49
N PRO A 334 16.76 -11.29 -11.51
CA PRO A 334 17.81 -11.66 -12.47
C PRO A 334 19.21 -11.62 -11.87
N THR A 335 19.41 -10.93 -10.74
CA THR A 335 20.72 -10.76 -10.09
C THR A 335 20.67 -11.15 -8.61
N PRO A 336 21.81 -11.54 -8.01
CA PRO A 336 21.87 -11.88 -6.59
C PRO A 336 21.41 -10.73 -5.69
N ARG A 337 21.73 -9.49 -6.09
CA ARG A 337 21.29 -8.28 -5.38
C ARG A 337 19.77 -8.21 -5.33
N ARG A 338 19.08 -8.35 -6.47
CA ARG A 338 17.61 -8.32 -6.53
C ARG A 338 17.00 -9.46 -5.72
N ARG A 339 17.59 -10.66 -5.76
CA ARG A 339 17.12 -11.80 -4.95
C ARG A 339 17.24 -11.55 -3.45
N MET A 340 18.37 -11.05 -2.98
CA MET A 340 18.52 -10.67 -1.56
C MET A 340 17.65 -9.47 -1.17
N ALA A 341 17.46 -8.50 -2.07
CA ALA A 341 16.59 -7.35 -1.84
C ALA A 341 15.12 -7.78 -1.72
N TYR A 342 14.70 -8.81 -2.45
CA TYR A 342 13.36 -9.38 -2.37
C TYR A 342 13.04 -9.90 -0.96
N ASP A 343 13.97 -10.63 -0.33
CA ASP A 343 13.79 -11.16 1.02
C ASP A 343 13.60 -10.06 2.07
N VAL A 344 14.13 -8.86 1.80
CA VAL A 344 13.90 -7.66 2.62
C VAL A 344 12.56 -7.01 2.27
N ALA A 345 12.26 -6.88 0.97
CA ALA A 345 11.03 -6.25 0.50
C ALA A 345 9.76 -6.99 0.94
N VAL A 346 9.81 -8.32 1.00
CA VAL A 346 8.65 -9.14 1.36
C VAL A 346 8.24 -9.02 2.83
N GLN A 347 9.17 -8.58 3.70
CA GLN A 347 8.90 -8.29 5.11
C GLN A 347 8.11 -6.99 5.31
N ALA A 348 7.96 -6.16 4.27
CA ALA A 348 7.10 -4.98 4.31
C ALA A 348 5.63 -5.34 4.50
N ASP A 349 4.81 -4.37 4.90
CA ASP A 349 3.38 -4.53 5.12
C ASP A 349 2.70 -5.15 3.87
N PRO A 350 2.08 -6.35 3.99
CA PRO A 350 1.39 -7.00 2.88
C PRO A 350 0.31 -6.12 2.24
N ARG A 351 -0.34 -5.22 2.99
CA ARG A 351 -1.36 -4.30 2.44
C ARG A 351 -0.75 -3.28 1.50
N GLN A 352 0.39 -2.69 1.87
CA GLN A 352 1.11 -1.75 1.01
C GLN A 352 1.61 -2.45 -0.26
N ARG A 353 2.09 -3.70 -0.13
CA ARG A 353 2.49 -4.52 -1.27
C ARG A 353 1.32 -4.81 -2.21
N LEU A 354 0.16 -5.20 -1.67
CA LEU A 354 -1.04 -5.45 -2.48
C LEU A 354 -1.51 -4.17 -3.20
N ALA A 355 -1.49 -3.02 -2.53
CA ALA A 355 -1.80 -1.72 -3.15
C ALA A 355 -0.83 -1.40 -4.29
N ALA A 356 0.48 -1.64 -4.12
CA ALA A 356 1.47 -1.42 -5.18
C ALA A 356 1.28 -2.39 -6.37
N ILE A 357 0.93 -3.66 -6.12
CA ILE A 357 0.57 -4.62 -7.18
C ILE A 357 -0.68 -4.14 -7.92
N THR A 358 -1.70 -3.70 -7.19
CA THR A 358 -2.95 -3.17 -7.74
C THR A 358 -2.69 -1.96 -8.64
N GLU A 359 -1.88 -1.02 -8.18
CA GLU A 359 -1.50 0.17 -8.93
C GLU A 359 -0.76 -0.18 -10.22
N ARG A 360 0.25 -1.04 -10.17
CA ARG A 360 0.95 -1.49 -11.39
C ARG A 360 0.01 -2.21 -12.36
N THR A 361 -0.90 -3.03 -11.85
CA THR A 361 -1.85 -3.81 -12.66
C THR A 361 -2.80 -2.89 -13.42
N LEU A 362 -3.44 -1.93 -12.74
CA LEU A 362 -4.38 -1.02 -13.37
C LEU A 362 -3.67 0.02 -14.25
N THR A 363 -2.54 0.57 -13.82
CA THR A 363 -1.75 1.52 -14.63
C THR A 363 -1.34 0.89 -15.95
N ARG A 364 -0.84 -0.36 -15.92
CA ARG A 364 -0.49 -1.08 -17.16
C ARG A 364 -1.69 -1.27 -18.09
N ALA A 365 -2.85 -1.66 -17.56
CA ALA A 365 -4.07 -1.80 -18.36
C ALA A 365 -4.54 -0.48 -18.98
N ILE A 366 -4.40 0.64 -18.25
CA ILE A 366 -4.69 2.00 -18.72
C ILE A 366 -3.73 2.41 -19.85
N GLU A 367 -2.42 2.24 -19.63
CA GLU A 367 -1.38 2.61 -20.59
C GLU A 367 -1.48 1.79 -21.89
N GLU A 368 -1.76 0.50 -21.77
CA GLU A 368 -1.96 -0.41 -22.90
C GLU A 368 -3.36 -0.27 -23.53
N LYS A 369 -4.28 0.51 -22.92
CA LYS A 369 -5.70 0.64 -23.29
C LYS A 369 -6.38 -0.72 -23.48
N ARG A 370 -6.06 -1.67 -22.61
CA ARG A 370 -6.43 -3.07 -22.76
C ARG A 370 -7.70 -3.41 -21.98
N TYR A 371 -8.56 -4.23 -22.57
CA TYR A 371 -9.71 -4.80 -21.87
C TYR A 371 -9.25 -5.86 -20.85
N PHE A 372 -9.89 -5.87 -19.67
CA PHE A 372 -9.80 -7.03 -18.79
C PHE A 372 -10.58 -8.19 -19.40
N SER A 373 -9.96 -9.37 -19.45
CA SER A 373 -10.66 -10.64 -19.66
C SER A 373 -11.58 -10.96 -18.48
N ASP A 374 -12.42 -11.98 -18.61
CA ASP A 374 -13.33 -12.46 -17.57
C ASP A 374 -12.56 -12.82 -16.29
N LEU A 375 -11.48 -13.59 -16.43
CA LEU A 375 -10.62 -13.98 -15.31
C LEU A 375 -9.94 -12.77 -14.66
N GLU A 376 -9.44 -11.82 -15.46
CA GLU A 376 -8.81 -10.61 -14.91
C GLU A 376 -9.81 -9.69 -14.23
N THR A 377 -11.06 -9.65 -14.70
CA THR A 377 -12.13 -8.90 -14.05
C THR A 377 -12.37 -9.46 -12.65
N TRP A 378 -12.37 -10.78 -12.49
CA TRP A 378 -12.48 -11.41 -11.17
C TRP A 378 -11.25 -11.18 -10.29
N VAL A 379 -10.04 -11.04 -10.87
CA VAL A 379 -8.84 -10.68 -10.09
C VAL A 379 -9.00 -9.33 -9.41
N LEU A 380 -9.77 -8.39 -9.97
CA LEU A 380 -10.05 -7.12 -9.30
C LEU A 380 -10.69 -7.29 -7.91
N GLU A 381 -11.37 -8.42 -7.64
CA GLU A 381 -11.91 -8.74 -6.31
C GLU A 381 -10.83 -9.02 -5.26
N GLU A 382 -9.69 -9.53 -5.71
CA GLU A 382 -8.52 -9.93 -4.92
C GLU A 382 -7.49 -8.80 -4.73
N LEU A 383 -7.67 -7.69 -5.43
CA LEU A 383 -6.83 -6.51 -5.35
C LEU A 383 -7.23 -5.57 -4.19
N ASP A 384 -6.42 -4.54 -3.95
CA ASP A 384 -6.68 -3.52 -2.93
C ASP A 384 -7.90 -2.66 -3.31
N PRO A 385 -9.02 -2.68 -2.55
CA PRO A 385 -10.26 -2.03 -2.96
C PRO A 385 -10.18 -0.51 -3.13
N ALA A 386 -9.41 0.17 -2.27
CA ALA A 386 -9.23 1.61 -2.32
C ALA A 386 -8.44 2.00 -3.57
N THR A 387 -7.36 1.29 -3.87
CA THR A 387 -6.54 1.52 -5.06
C THR A 387 -7.30 1.17 -6.33
N VAL A 388 -8.07 0.08 -6.36
CA VAL A 388 -8.97 -0.25 -7.49
C VAL A 388 -9.94 0.90 -7.74
N SER A 389 -10.65 1.33 -6.69
CA SER A 389 -11.66 2.39 -6.79
C SER A 389 -11.07 3.72 -7.29
N ARG A 390 -9.87 4.07 -6.83
CA ARG A 390 -9.16 5.28 -7.26
C ARG A 390 -8.76 5.24 -8.74
N LEU A 391 -8.28 4.09 -9.24
CA LEU A 391 -7.69 3.97 -10.57
C LEU A 391 -8.66 3.49 -11.66
N ILE A 392 -9.81 2.94 -11.29
CA ILE A 392 -10.76 2.42 -12.27
C ILE A 392 -11.45 3.52 -13.10
N VAL A 393 -11.59 4.73 -12.56
CA VAL A 393 -12.19 5.84 -13.34
C VAL A 393 -11.25 6.31 -14.46
N PRO A 394 -9.95 6.54 -14.22
CA PRO A 394 -8.98 6.70 -15.30
C PRO A 394 -9.04 5.59 -16.36
N TYR A 395 -9.26 4.33 -15.93
CA TYR A 395 -9.46 3.21 -16.86
C TYR A 395 -10.69 3.39 -17.76
N PHE A 396 -11.86 3.71 -17.20
CA PHE A 396 -13.07 3.96 -17.98
C PHE A 396 -12.95 5.13 -18.98
N ILE A 397 -12.04 6.07 -18.72
CA ILE A 397 -11.77 7.18 -19.64
C ILE A 397 -10.80 6.76 -20.75
N ALA A 398 -9.83 5.91 -20.42
CA ALA A 398 -8.78 5.48 -21.35
C ALA A 398 -9.23 4.37 -22.31
N VAL A 399 -10.14 3.50 -21.86
CA VAL A 399 -10.68 2.35 -22.59
C VAL A 399 -12.13 2.62 -22.92
N GLN A 400 -12.53 2.48 -24.18
CA GLN A 400 -13.93 2.69 -24.59
C GLN A 400 -14.79 1.49 -24.18
N ASP A 401 -16.01 1.71 -23.71
CA ASP A 401 -16.90 0.59 -23.42
C ASP A 401 -17.36 -0.12 -24.70
N ARG A 402 -17.51 -1.44 -24.63
CA ARG A 402 -18.00 -2.27 -25.74
C ARG A 402 -18.84 -3.43 -25.24
N ALA A 403 -19.73 -3.93 -26.09
CA ALA A 403 -20.47 -5.16 -25.82
C ALA A 403 -19.48 -6.31 -25.60
N SER A 404 -19.77 -7.16 -24.62
CA SER A 404 -18.91 -8.31 -24.36
C SER A 404 -19.10 -9.37 -25.44
N GLU A 405 -18.00 -10.00 -25.84
CA GLU A 405 -18.01 -11.15 -26.73
C GLU A 405 -18.57 -12.38 -25.99
N PRO A 406 -19.37 -13.25 -26.65
CA PRO A 406 -19.82 -14.50 -26.04
C PRO A 406 -18.60 -15.40 -25.78
N CYS A 407 -18.41 -15.80 -24.52
CA CYS A 407 -17.34 -16.71 -24.12
C CYS A 407 -17.95 -18.01 -23.58
N GLU A 408 -17.67 -19.13 -24.26
CA GLU A 408 -18.21 -20.47 -23.93
C GLU A 408 -17.73 -20.98 -22.56
N ASP A 409 -16.55 -20.54 -22.09
CA ASP A 409 -15.92 -20.96 -20.83
C ASP A 409 -16.13 -19.99 -19.66
N SER A 410 -17.14 -19.13 -19.75
CA SER A 410 -17.38 -18.13 -18.72
C SER A 410 -17.98 -18.75 -17.46
N LEU A 411 -17.11 -19.14 -16.53
CA LEU A 411 -17.46 -19.51 -15.15
C LEU A 411 -18.19 -18.35 -14.45
N GLY A 412 -19.51 -18.31 -14.63
CA GLY A 412 -20.41 -17.31 -14.04
C GLY A 412 -20.38 -15.94 -14.72
N ALA A 413 -20.26 -15.86 -16.05
CA ALA A 413 -20.34 -14.56 -16.73
C ALA A 413 -21.63 -13.82 -16.41
N ILE A 414 -21.46 -12.57 -16.01
CA ILE A 414 -22.54 -11.61 -15.93
C ILE A 414 -22.75 -11.07 -17.33
N ALA A 415 -24.00 -11.16 -17.80
CA ALA A 415 -24.38 -10.55 -19.05
C ALA A 415 -24.36 -9.01 -18.90
N ALA A 416 -23.25 -8.42 -19.35
CA ALA A 416 -22.90 -7.01 -19.20
C ALA A 416 -21.91 -6.59 -20.29
N SER A 417 -21.79 -5.28 -20.56
CA SER A 417 -20.65 -4.73 -21.31
C SER A 417 -19.33 -4.94 -20.56
N HIS A 418 -18.20 -4.72 -21.21
CA HIS A 418 -16.89 -4.83 -20.55
C HIS A 418 -16.80 -3.91 -19.31
N HIS A 419 -17.22 -2.64 -19.43
CA HIS A 419 -17.26 -1.77 -18.26
C HIS A 419 -18.33 -2.19 -17.26
N GLY A 420 -19.46 -2.75 -17.72
CA GLY A 420 -20.51 -3.27 -16.85
C GLY A 420 -20.00 -4.39 -15.93
N ARG A 421 -19.13 -5.28 -16.41
CA ARG A 421 -18.52 -6.34 -15.58
C ARG A 421 -17.58 -5.77 -14.51
N VAL A 422 -16.78 -4.76 -14.87
CA VAL A 422 -15.95 -4.03 -13.90
C VAL A 422 -16.84 -3.30 -12.88
N CYS A 423 -17.95 -2.70 -13.32
CA CYS A 423 -18.91 -2.06 -12.45
C CYS A 423 -19.59 -3.04 -11.50
N HIS A 424 -19.86 -4.29 -11.90
CA HIS A 424 -20.31 -5.33 -10.99
C HIS A 424 -19.31 -5.57 -9.84
N VAL A 425 -18.01 -5.62 -10.15
CA VAL A 425 -16.97 -5.73 -9.12
C VAL A 425 -17.02 -4.52 -8.19
N LEU A 426 -17.08 -3.30 -8.73
CA LEU A 426 -17.20 -2.06 -7.94
C LEU A 426 -18.47 -2.02 -7.09
N ALA A 427 -19.59 -2.59 -7.56
CA ALA A 427 -20.80 -2.69 -6.77
C ALA A 427 -20.55 -3.49 -5.48
N SER A 428 -19.75 -4.56 -5.57
CA SER A 428 -19.44 -5.44 -4.44
C SER A 428 -18.35 -4.88 -3.49
N LEU A 429 -17.29 -4.26 -4.01
CA LEU A 429 -16.11 -3.86 -3.21
C LEU A 429 -15.69 -2.40 -3.33
N GLY A 430 -16.28 -1.63 -4.24
CA GLY A 430 -15.92 -0.24 -4.47
C GLY A 430 -15.99 0.62 -3.20
N THR A 431 -15.18 1.66 -3.17
CA THR A 431 -14.99 2.54 -2.01
C THR A 431 -15.22 3.99 -2.40
N LYS A 432 -15.31 4.89 -1.42
CA LYS A 432 -15.56 6.32 -1.66
C LYS A 432 -14.54 6.98 -2.60
N GLU A 433 -13.35 6.40 -2.73
CA GLU A 433 -12.25 6.84 -3.59
C GLU A 433 -12.67 6.91 -5.07
N ALA A 434 -13.63 6.08 -5.51
CA ALA A 434 -14.21 6.17 -6.85
C ALA A 434 -15.27 7.26 -6.97
N GLY A 435 -16.03 7.53 -5.90
CA GLY A 435 -17.36 8.18 -5.94
C GLY A 435 -17.46 9.43 -6.82
N PRO A 436 -16.75 10.53 -6.50
CA PRO A 436 -16.89 11.79 -7.25
C PRO A 436 -16.55 11.67 -8.74
N LEU A 437 -15.44 11.00 -9.06
CA LEU A 437 -14.98 10.87 -10.44
C LEU A 437 -15.84 9.86 -11.22
N PHE A 438 -16.28 8.79 -10.58
CA PHE A 438 -17.14 7.77 -11.19
C PHE A 438 -18.51 8.34 -11.55
N VAL A 439 -19.11 9.14 -10.65
CA VAL A 439 -20.35 9.87 -10.93
C VAL A 439 -20.17 10.86 -12.10
N ALA A 440 -19.04 11.56 -12.16
CA ALA A 440 -18.76 12.43 -13.30
C ALA A 440 -18.65 11.64 -14.61
N ALA A 441 -18.03 10.46 -14.61
CA ALA A 441 -17.95 9.58 -15.78
C ALA A 441 -19.34 9.06 -16.22
N LEU A 442 -20.20 8.69 -15.26
CA LEU A 442 -21.59 8.29 -15.50
C LEU A 442 -22.36 9.38 -16.24
N THR A 443 -22.32 10.62 -15.73
CA THR A 443 -23.05 11.75 -16.33
C THR A 443 -22.54 12.13 -17.73
N LYS A 444 -21.30 11.79 -18.06
CA LYS A 444 -20.69 12.02 -19.39
C LYS A 444 -20.99 10.92 -20.40
N GLY A 445 -21.78 9.90 -20.04
CA GLY A 445 -22.15 8.82 -20.96
C GLY A 445 -20.98 7.92 -21.36
N GLN A 446 -20.03 7.66 -20.45
CA GLN A 446 -18.85 6.80 -20.70
C GLN A 446 -19.19 5.29 -20.74
N PHE A 447 -20.43 4.92 -20.48
CA PHE A 447 -20.88 3.53 -20.36
C PHE A 447 -21.95 3.23 -21.40
N LEU A 448 -21.93 2.02 -21.95
CA LEU A 448 -23.02 1.56 -22.79
C LEU A 448 -24.31 1.41 -21.98
N PRO A 449 -25.47 1.77 -22.56
CA PRO A 449 -26.74 1.54 -21.90
C PRO A 449 -27.01 0.04 -21.78
N PRO A 450 -27.86 -0.38 -20.82
CA PRO A 450 -28.30 -1.76 -20.73
C PRO A 450 -29.01 -2.18 -22.03
N THR A 451 -28.98 -3.49 -22.32
CA THR A 451 -29.63 -4.10 -23.49
C THR A 451 -30.50 -5.28 -23.06
N GLN A 452 -31.29 -5.86 -23.97
CA GLN A 452 -32.09 -7.06 -23.62
C GLN A 452 -31.22 -8.24 -23.17
N SER A 453 -30.04 -8.41 -23.79
CA SER A 453 -29.07 -9.45 -23.43
C SER A 453 -28.29 -9.11 -22.15
N ALA A 454 -28.12 -7.82 -21.82
CA ALA A 454 -27.47 -7.32 -20.62
C ALA A 454 -28.36 -6.29 -19.90
N PRO A 455 -29.41 -6.74 -19.18
CA PRO A 455 -30.50 -5.85 -18.76
C PRO A 455 -30.17 -4.96 -17.57
N TYR A 456 -29.12 -5.23 -16.81
CA TYR A 456 -28.78 -4.46 -15.62
C TYR A 456 -27.94 -3.24 -15.95
N ASP A 457 -28.32 -2.10 -15.37
CA ASP A 457 -27.52 -0.88 -15.42
C ASP A 457 -26.43 -0.92 -14.34
N TRP A 458 -25.43 -1.75 -14.58
CA TRP A 458 -24.29 -1.93 -13.68
C TRP A 458 -23.58 -0.63 -13.27
N PRO A 459 -23.40 0.35 -14.17
CA PRO A 459 -22.83 1.63 -13.80
C PRO A 459 -23.64 2.36 -12.70
N TRP A 460 -24.97 2.45 -12.81
CA TRP A 460 -25.81 3.03 -11.75
C TRP A 460 -25.82 2.19 -10.47
N ILE A 461 -25.92 0.87 -10.60
CA ILE A 461 -25.89 -0.07 -9.46
C ILE A 461 -24.59 0.10 -8.67
N ALA A 462 -23.45 0.21 -9.35
CA ALA A 462 -22.14 0.40 -8.72
C ALA A 462 -22.07 1.72 -7.94
N ALA A 463 -22.50 2.84 -8.54
CA ALA A 463 -22.44 4.14 -7.88
C ALA A 463 -23.33 4.18 -6.62
N LEU A 464 -24.55 3.65 -6.71
CA LEU A 464 -25.45 3.56 -5.57
C LEU A 464 -24.92 2.61 -4.49
N SER A 465 -24.34 1.47 -4.88
CA SER A 465 -23.74 0.52 -3.93
C SER A 465 -22.57 1.14 -3.17
N ILE A 466 -21.70 1.90 -3.86
CA ILE A 466 -20.61 2.64 -3.23
C ILE A 466 -21.17 3.68 -2.26
N ALA A 467 -22.15 4.49 -2.67
CA ALA A 467 -22.75 5.50 -1.80
C ALA A 467 -23.46 4.91 -0.56
N ALA A 468 -24.04 3.71 -0.69
CA ALA A 468 -24.66 2.99 0.42
C ALA A 468 -23.61 2.48 1.42
N ARG A 469 -22.53 1.87 0.92
CA ARG A 469 -21.49 1.21 1.73
C ARG A 469 -20.48 2.20 2.33
N ASP A 470 -19.97 3.13 1.52
CA ASP A 470 -18.89 4.06 1.88
C ASP A 470 -19.13 5.44 1.23
N PRO A 471 -19.95 6.29 1.85
CA PRO A 471 -20.35 7.58 1.28
C PRO A 471 -19.19 8.58 1.24
N TRP A 472 -19.01 9.26 0.10
CA TRP A 472 -18.06 10.37 -0.04
C TRP A 472 -18.67 11.72 0.37
N GLN A 473 -17.83 12.75 0.47
CA GLN A 473 -18.29 14.11 0.73
C GLN A 473 -19.19 14.61 -0.42
N GLY A 474 -20.44 14.92 -0.11
CA GLY A 474 -21.44 15.34 -1.12
C GLY A 474 -22.32 14.22 -1.66
N ALA A 475 -22.19 12.98 -1.15
CA ALA A 475 -23.04 11.87 -1.53
C ALA A 475 -24.55 12.17 -1.33
N ASP A 476 -24.94 12.83 -0.23
CA ASP A 476 -26.35 13.17 0.03
C ASP A 476 -26.91 14.15 -1.03
N ASP A 477 -26.12 15.15 -1.42
CA ASP A 477 -26.51 16.10 -2.46
C ASP A 477 -26.65 15.42 -3.83
N TRP A 478 -25.74 14.48 -4.11
CA TRP A 478 -25.83 13.65 -5.30
C TRP A 478 -27.06 12.74 -5.28
N LEU A 479 -27.31 11.99 -4.20
CA LEU A 479 -28.49 11.14 -4.05
C LEU A 479 -29.78 11.94 -4.22
N ALA A 480 -29.86 13.12 -3.62
CA ALA A 480 -30.99 14.02 -3.77
C ALA A 480 -31.20 14.48 -5.22
N SER A 481 -30.12 14.73 -5.97
CA SER A 481 -30.22 15.08 -7.39
C SER A 481 -30.81 13.95 -8.24
N LEU A 482 -30.68 12.69 -7.80
CA LEU A 482 -31.22 11.53 -8.50
C LEU A 482 -32.69 11.26 -8.22
N VAL A 483 -33.31 11.90 -7.22
CA VAL A 483 -34.73 11.67 -6.89
C VAL A 483 -35.66 12.06 -8.05
N ALA A 484 -35.21 12.95 -8.94
CA ALA A 484 -35.94 13.31 -10.16
C ALA A 484 -35.71 12.34 -11.33
N SER A 485 -34.79 11.37 -11.21
CA SER A 485 -34.43 10.45 -12.29
C SER A 485 -35.58 9.53 -12.69
N GLU A 486 -35.69 9.23 -13.97
CA GLU A 486 -36.62 8.23 -14.51
C GLU A 486 -35.93 6.91 -14.86
N GLY A 487 -34.62 6.80 -14.59
CA GLY A 487 -33.84 5.60 -14.89
C GLY A 487 -34.28 4.38 -14.09
N LEU A 488 -34.21 3.22 -14.72
CA LEU A 488 -34.37 1.90 -14.10
C LEU A 488 -33.00 1.28 -13.85
N LEU A 489 -32.85 0.52 -12.77
CA LEU A 489 -31.63 -0.27 -12.53
C LEU A 489 -31.57 -1.54 -13.36
N ARG A 490 -32.69 -1.90 -13.98
CA ARG A 490 -32.84 -3.06 -14.85
C ARG A 490 -33.87 -2.77 -15.93
N LEU A 491 -33.53 -3.06 -17.19
CA LEU A 491 -34.48 -2.99 -18.30
C LEU A 491 -35.60 -4.01 -18.13
N ARG A 492 -36.79 -3.61 -18.60
CA ARG A 492 -37.92 -4.52 -18.72
C ARG A 492 -37.63 -5.49 -19.86
N ASN A 493 -37.28 -6.73 -19.52
CA ASN A 493 -37.23 -7.80 -20.50
C ASN A 493 -38.66 -8.35 -20.68
N GLU A 494 -39.23 -8.17 -21.87
CA GLU A 494 -40.28 -9.08 -22.35
C GLU A 494 -39.57 -10.40 -22.70
N PRO A 495 -40.04 -11.56 -22.20
CA PRO A 495 -39.40 -12.82 -22.55
C PRO A 495 -39.47 -13.03 -24.07
N PRO A 496 -38.37 -13.41 -24.73
CA PRO A 496 -38.46 -13.98 -26.06
C PRO A 496 -39.17 -15.34 -25.93
N ASP A 497 -40.36 -15.45 -26.51
CA ASP A 497 -41.19 -16.66 -26.66
C ASP A 497 -40.77 -17.89 -25.83
N ASP A 498 -41.33 -17.98 -24.63
CA ASP A 498 -41.65 -19.09 -23.71
C ASP A 498 -40.94 -20.46 -23.70
N ASN A 499 -39.94 -20.81 -24.53
CA ASN A 499 -39.61 -22.24 -24.71
C ASN A 499 -38.17 -22.73 -24.46
N LEU A 500 -37.20 -21.94 -23.98
CA LEU A 500 -35.81 -22.46 -23.91
C LEU A 500 -34.95 -22.20 -22.66
N LEU A 501 -35.43 -21.55 -21.59
CA LEU A 501 -34.53 -21.13 -20.49
C LEU A 501 -34.97 -21.50 -19.06
N GLU A 502 -35.72 -22.59 -18.89
CA GLU A 502 -36.03 -23.14 -17.54
C GLU A 502 -34.85 -23.88 -16.87
N LEU A 503 -33.76 -24.16 -17.58
CA LEU A 503 -32.69 -25.07 -17.10
C LEU A 503 -31.67 -24.48 -16.10
N GLN A 504 -31.79 -23.21 -15.66
CA GLN A 504 -30.81 -22.62 -14.72
C GLN A 504 -31.41 -22.06 -13.41
N GLY A 505 -32.71 -22.16 -13.16
CA GLY A 505 -33.31 -21.74 -11.88
C GLY A 505 -33.16 -20.24 -11.52
N LEU A 506 -32.62 -19.42 -12.44
CA LEU A 506 -32.35 -17.98 -12.26
C LEU A 506 -33.50 -17.09 -12.79
N TYR A 507 -34.51 -17.66 -13.43
CA TYR A 507 -35.67 -16.94 -13.95
C TYR A 507 -36.95 -17.50 -13.30
N ALA A 508 -37.62 -16.66 -12.51
CA ALA A 508 -38.99 -16.95 -12.05
C ALA A 508 -39.99 -16.57 -13.15
N PRO A 509 -41.17 -17.20 -13.20
CA PRO A 509 -42.14 -17.02 -14.28
C PRO A 509 -42.60 -15.56 -14.44
N ALA A 510 -43.03 -15.23 -15.66
CA ALA A 510 -43.44 -13.92 -16.14
C ALA A 510 -44.68 -13.34 -15.42
N GLY A 511 -44.53 -12.96 -14.15
CA GLY A 511 -45.39 -11.99 -13.49
C GLY A 511 -44.89 -10.56 -13.74
N LYS A 512 -45.74 -9.56 -13.47
CA LYS A 512 -45.34 -8.13 -13.38
C LYS A 512 -44.30 -7.95 -12.27
N ARG A 513 -43.05 -8.35 -12.51
CA ARG A 513 -41.94 -8.07 -11.61
C ARG A 513 -41.80 -6.57 -11.52
N GLU A 514 -41.92 -6.09 -10.29
CA GLU A 514 -41.65 -4.70 -9.99
C GLU A 514 -40.17 -4.44 -10.26
N LEU A 515 -39.86 -3.33 -10.94
CA LEU A 515 -38.49 -2.99 -11.31
C LEU A 515 -37.97 -1.93 -10.35
N ALA A 516 -36.70 -2.06 -9.97
CA ALA A 516 -36.05 -1.07 -9.14
C ALA A 516 -35.73 0.19 -9.97
N GLU A 517 -36.04 1.34 -9.40
CA GLU A 517 -35.86 2.66 -9.99
C GLU A 517 -34.62 3.33 -9.36
N VAL A 518 -33.83 4.03 -10.18
CA VAL A 518 -32.68 4.81 -9.70
C VAL A 518 -33.13 5.84 -8.66
N ALA A 519 -34.21 6.58 -8.96
CA ALA A 519 -34.72 7.63 -8.10
C ALA A 519 -35.23 7.13 -6.74
N ALA A 520 -36.02 6.05 -6.74
CA ALA A 520 -36.55 5.49 -5.50
C ALA A 520 -35.44 4.87 -4.62
N THR A 521 -34.44 4.25 -5.25
CA THR A 521 -33.29 3.68 -4.54
C THR A 521 -32.43 4.78 -3.92
N ALA A 522 -32.13 5.85 -4.67
CA ALA A 522 -31.42 7.00 -4.13
C ALA A 522 -32.20 7.71 -3.00
N ALA A 523 -33.52 7.83 -3.15
CA ALA A 523 -34.40 8.39 -2.13
C ALA A 523 -34.42 7.54 -0.83
N ALA A 524 -34.54 6.21 -0.95
CA ALA A 524 -34.48 5.31 0.20
C ALA A 524 -33.17 5.47 0.96
N MET A 525 -32.03 5.42 0.26
CA MET A 525 -30.72 5.62 0.86
C MET A 525 -30.58 6.97 1.55
N LEU A 526 -31.05 8.05 0.91
CA LEU A 526 -31.02 9.39 1.50
C LEU A 526 -31.85 9.47 2.79
N LEU A 527 -33.04 8.88 2.81
CA LEU A 527 -33.91 8.85 4.00
C LEU A 527 -33.29 8.02 5.13
N GLU A 528 -32.78 6.82 4.84
CA GLU A 528 -32.16 5.93 5.82
C GLU A 528 -30.93 6.56 6.48
N ARG A 529 -30.10 7.25 5.70
CA ARG A 529 -28.95 8.03 6.20
C ARG A 529 -29.35 9.16 7.14
N HIS A 530 -30.61 9.60 7.06
CA HIS A 530 -31.22 10.59 7.93
C HIS A 530 -32.16 9.97 8.98
N TYR A 531 -32.06 8.66 9.21
CA TYR A 531 -32.85 7.90 10.20
C TYR A 531 -34.36 7.95 9.97
N LEU A 532 -34.80 8.08 8.72
CA LEU A 532 -36.20 8.03 8.32
C LEU A 532 -36.51 6.73 7.60
N ALA A 533 -37.69 6.17 7.86
CA ALA A 533 -38.15 4.95 7.22
C ALA A 533 -38.63 5.24 5.78
N PRO A 534 -38.04 4.63 4.73
CA PRO A 534 -38.46 4.85 3.34
C PRO A 534 -39.95 4.56 3.08
N GLN A 535 -40.53 3.60 3.81
CA GLN A 535 -41.94 3.21 3.68
C GLN A 535 -42.90 4.35 4.05
N ALA A 536 -42.51 5.22 4.98
CA ALA A 536 -43.30 6.40 5.35
C ALA A 536 -43.40 7.42 4.21
N PHE A 537 -42.47 7.36 3.25
CA PHE A 537 -42.43 8.19 2.05
C PHE A 537 -42.97 7.47 0.81
N GLY A 538 -43.66 6.33 0.96
CA GLY A 538 -44.22 5.59 -0.18
C GLY A 538 -43.16 4.91 -1.04
N ILE A 539 -42.03 4.52 -0.44
CA ILE A 539 -40.95 3.76 -1.10
C ILE A 539 -40.97 2.34 -0.58
N LYS A 540 -40.88 1.35 -1.49
CA LYS A 540 -40.82 -0.07 -1.12
C LYS A 540 -39.62 -0.78 -1.75
N PRO A 541 -39.03 -1.77 -1.06
CA PRO A 541 -37.96 -2.58 -1.62
C PRO A 541 -38.49 -3.45 -2.76
N VAL A 542 -37.65 -3.68 -3.76
CA VAL A 542 -37.91 -4.59 -4.88
C VAL A 542 -37.10 -5.86 -4.68
N ASP A 543 -37.77 -7.01 -4.76
CA ASP A 543 -37.05 -8.29 -4.68
C ASP A 543 -36.35 -8.61 -6.01
N ASP A 544 -35.03 -8.40 -6.06
CA ASP A 544 -34.17 -8.79 -7.17
C ASP A 544 -33.02 -9.69 -6.67
N PRO A 545 -32.94 -10.96 -7.10
CA PRO A 545 -31.95 -11.91 -6.62
C PRO A 545 -30.51 -11.53 -7.03
N VAL A 546 -30.32 -10.84 -8.15
CA VAL A 546 -28.99 -10.42 -8.62
C VAL A 546 -28.48 -9.28 -7.75
N LEU A 547 -29.32 -8.28 -7.46
CA LEU A 547 -28.97 -7.20 -6.53
C LEU A 547 -28.74 -7.74 -5.11
N ARG A 548 -29.57 -8.69 -4.66
CA ARG A 548 -29.39 -9.34 -3.36
C ARG A 548 -28.06 -10.09 -3.27
N GLY A 549 -27.63 -10.74 -4.37
CA GLY A 549 -26.37 -11.51 -4.44
C GLY A 549 -25.12 -10.66 -4.18
N ILE A 550 -25.16 -9.37 -4.50
CA ILE A 550 -24.09 -8.40 -4.23
C ILE A 550 -24.32 -7.59 -2.95
N GLY A 551 -25.34 -7.94 -2.14
CA GLY A 551 -25.70 -7.24 -0.92
C GLY A 551 -26.34 -5.86 -1.13
N PHE A 552 -26.97 -5.63 -2.29
CA PHE A 552 -27.61 -4.36 -2.64
C PHE A 552 -29.14 -4.49 -2.73
N GLN A 553 -29.88 -3.48 -2.24
CA GLN A 553 -31.34 -3.48 -2.23
C GLN A 553 -31.89 -2.36 -3.12
N GLY A 554 -32.48 -2.75 -4.26
CA GLY A 554 -33.22 -1.82 -5.12
C GLY A 554 -34.58 -1.44 -4.53
N HIS A 555 -35.07 -0.26 -4.87
CA HIS A 555 -36.37 0.26 -4.42
C HIS A 555 -37.19 0.84 -5.57
N ARG A 556 -38.48 1.02 -5.35
CA ARG A 556 -39.40 1.74 -6.26
C ARG A 556 -40.37 2.64 -5.52
N PHE A 557 -40.86 3.67 -6.18
CA PHE A 557 -41.98 4.45 -5.66
C PHE A 557 -43.30 3.68 -5.83
N VAL A 558 -44.18 3.80 -4.84
CA VAL A 558 -45.54 3.27 -4.90
C VAL A 558 -46.45 4.18 -5.74
N SER A 559 -46.17 5.48 -5.78
CA SER A 559 -46.88 6.47 -6.60
C SER A 559 -45.96 7.63 -7.01
N PRO A 560 -46.28 8.40 -8.06
CA PRO A 560 -45.52 9.60 -8.42
C PRO A 560 -45.47 10.65 -7.30
N GLN A 561 -46.54 10.81 -6.53
CA GLN A 561 -46.62 11.77 -5.41
C GLN A 561 -45.61 11.48 -4.28
N ALA A 562 -45.24 10.22 -4.12
CA ALA A 562 -44.21 9.80 -3.16
C ALA A 562 -42.85 10.45 -3.47
N ARG A 563 -42.54 10.61 -4.76
CA ARG A 563 -41.32 11.29 -5.23
C ARG A 563 -41.28 12.75 -4.79
N ASP A 564 -42.37 13.48 -4.99
CA ASP A 564 -42.48 14.90 -4.64
C ASP A 564 -42.32 15.12 -3.13
N SER A 565 -42.85 14.20 -2.32
CA SER A 565 -42.76 14.25 -0.86
C SER A 565 -41.30 14.19 -0.38
N VAL A 566 -40.47 13.33 -0.99
CA VAL A 566 -39.04 13.26 -0.67
C VAL A 566 -38.30 14.52 -1.09
N GLN A 567 -38.62 15.06 -2.28
CA GLN A 567 -37.99 16.30 -2.75
C GLN A 567 -38.32 17.49 -1.84
N GLN A 568 -39.58 17.64 -1.45
CA GLN A 568 -40.01 18.70 -0.53
C GLN A 568 -39.28 18.60 0.81
N TRP A 569 -39.27 17.41 1.41
CA TRP A 569 -38.55 17.15 2.65
C TRP A 569 -37.07 17.54 2.56
N TRP A 570 -36.37 17.17 1.47
CA TRP A 570 -34.96 17.51 1.33
C TRP A 570 -34.72 19.02 1.19
N GLN A 571 -35.60 19.75 0.50
CA GLN A 571 -35.50 21.21 0.39
C GLN A 571 -35.66 21.89 1.75
N GLU A 572 -36.55 21.39 2.61
CA GLU A 572 -36.71 21.87 3.98
C GLU A 572 -35.46 21.62 4.83
N GLN A 573 -34.82 20.45 4.67
CA GLN A 573 -33.55 20.14 5.33
C GLN A 573 -32.43 21.08 4.90
N LYS A 574 -32.33 21.38 3.59
CA LYS A 574 -31.35 22.34 3.06
C LYS A 574 -31.53 23.74 3.63
N LYS A 575 -32.78 24.22 3.72
CA LYS A 575 -33.12 25.51 4.34
C LYS A 575 -32.75 25.54 5.82
N SER A 576 -33.03 24.46 6.55
CA SER A 576 -32.72 24.36 7.98
C SER A 576 -31.20 24.35 8.25
N ARG A 577 -30.42 23.72 7.36
CA ARG A 577 -28.94 23.71 7.42
C ARG A 577 -28.30 25.06 7.06
N SER A 578 -28.90 25.83 6.14
CA SER A 578 -28.38 27.16 5.79
C SER A 578 -28.67 28.19 6.90
N VAL A 579 -29.85 28.10 7.55
CA VAL A 579 -30.22 28.97 8.68
C VAL A 579 -29.34 28.72 9.92
N SER A 580 -29.02 27.45 10.23
CA SER A 580 -28.15 27.08 11.36
C SER A 580 -26.67 27.48 11.14
N ARG A 581 -26.17 27.42 9.89
CA ARG A 581 -24.86 28.00 9.56
C ARG A 581 -24.86 29.54 9.60
N GLY A 582 -25.97 30.17 9.20
CA GLY A 582 -26.14 31.63 9.27
C GLY A 582 -26.21 32.17 10.69
N THR A 583 -26.86 31.46 11.62
CA THR A 583 -26.93 31.82 13.04
C THR A 583 -25.60 31.60 13.78
N ALA A 584 -24.86 30.52 13.49
CA ALA A 584 -23.52 30.33 14.07
C ALA A 584 -22.48 31.37 13.57
N HIS A 585 -22.65 31.88 12.35
CA HIS A 585 -21.84 33.00 11.84
C HIS A 585 -22.35 34.35 12.40
N GLY A 586 -23.67 34.51 12.54
CA GLY A 586 -24.33 35.66 13.14
C GLY A 586 -24.01 35.86 14.62
N GLU A 587 -23.90 34.81 15.41
CA GLU A 587 -23.47 34.89 16.82
C GLU A 587 -21.99 35.24 16.96
N ARG A 588 -21.11 34.75 16.06
CA ARG A 588 -19.69 35.17 16.03
C ARG A 588 -19.49 36.62 15.57
N VAL A 589 -20.35 37.12 14.69
CA VAL A 589 -20.34 38.54 14.29
C VAL A 589 -21.01 39.40 15.36
N SER A 590 -22.10 38.95 15.98
CA SER A 590 -22.79 39.67 17.05
C SER A 590 -21.92 39.82 18.31
N MET A 591 -21.16 38.80 18.71
CA MET A 591 -20.15 38.94 19.79
C MET A 591 -19.01 39.91 19.44
N ARG A 592 -18.64 40.05 18.16
CA ARG A 592 -17.66 41.05 17.72
C ARG A 592 -18.23 42.48 17.68
N TRP A 593 -19.54 42.65 17.52
CA TRP A 593 -20.20 43.96 17.54
C TRP A 593 -20.61 44.43 18.95
N THR A 594 -20.93 43.52 19.87
CA THR A 594 -21.20 43.88 21.28
C THR A 594 -19.92 44.27 22.04
N PHE A 595 -18.76 43.69 21.73
CA PHE A 595 -17.50 44.08 22.38
C PHE A 595 -16.98 45.48 21.95
N ARG A 596 -17.44 46.02 20.81
CA ARG A 596 -17.06 47.36 20.34
C ARG A 596 -17.92 48.50 20.91
N ARG A 597 -19.05 48.21 21.55
CA ARG A 597 -19.92 49.21 22.19
C ARG A 597 -19.71 49.38 23.70
N CYS A 598 -19.01 48.47 24.36
CA CYS A 598 -18.65 48.61 25.79
C CYS A 598 -17.28 49.31 26.03
N LEU A 599 -16.62 49.82 24.99
CA LEU A 599 -15.36 50.59 25.09
C LEU A 599 -15.52 52.07 24.69
N SER A 600 -16.75 52.59 24.71
CA SER A 600 -17.04 54.01 24.46
C SER A 600 -18.10 54.58 25.40
N ALA A 601 -18.12 54.13 26.65
CA ALA A 601 -18.85 54.76 27.76
C ALA A 601 -17.90 54.90 28.94
#